data_AF-A0A3M9YKM9-F1
#
_entry.id   AF-A0A3M9YKM9-F1
#
_cell.length_a   1.000
_cell.length_b   1.000
_cell.length_c   1.000
_cell.angle_alpha   90.00
_cell.angle_beta   90.00
_cell.angle_gamma   90.00
#
_symmetry.space_group_name_H-M   'P 1'
#
loop_
_entity.id
_entity.type
_entity.pdbx_description
1 polymer ?
#
loop_
_entity_poly.entity_id
_entity_poly.type
_entity_poly.pdbx_seq_one_letter_code
_entity_poly.pdbx_strand_id
1 'polypeptide(L)' 'MAGTQRSSYYDRHLRQGPALIRARKPYIVKNAVLGLGLWTIVGGVYWYTLKAVGQDDFEDVKVPDAPREPQQAK' A
#
# COMPACT_ATOMS: atom_id res chain seq x y z
N MET A 1 -19.55 -30.53 -36.26
CA MET A 1 -20.15 -29.44 -35.46
C MET A 1 -19.03 -28.52 -35.02
N ALA A 2 -18.97 -27.30 -35.56
CA ALA A 2 -17.93 -26.34 -35.22
C ALA A 2 -18.11 -25.90 -33.76
N GLY A 3 -17.16 -26.25 -32.90
CA GLY A 3 -17.17 -25.85 -31.50
C GLY A 3 -17.20 -24.33 -31.40
N THR A 4 -18.10 -23.80 -30.58
CA THR A 4 -18.21 -22.39 -30.23
C THR A 4 -16.85 -21.89 -29.73
N GLN A 5 -16.11 -21.19 -30.58
CA GLN A 5 -14.93 -20.44 -30.18
C GLN A 5 -15.39 -19.41 -29.15
N ARG A 6 -15.14 -19.68 -27.86
CA ARG A 6 -15.45 -18.72 -26.78
C ARG A 6 -14.64 -17.47 -27.07
N SER A 7 -15.31 -16.38 -27.44
CA SER A 7 -14.70 -15.06 -27.55
C SER A 7 -14.14 -14.66 -26.19
N SER A 8 -12.85 -14.85 -25.99
CA SER A 8 -12.14 -14.44 -24.79
C SER A 8 -11.61 -13.02 -24.97
N TYR A 9 -11.62 -12.24 -23.88
CA TYR A 9 -10.96 -10.93 -23.81
C TYR A 9 -9.43 -11.02 -23.82
N TYR A 10 -8.90 -12.24 -23.72
CA TYR A 10 -7.48 -12.55 -23.72
C TYR A 10 -7.11 -13.44 -24.90
N ASP A 11 -5.93 -13.21 -25.43
CA ASP A 11 -5.29 -14.08 -26.43
C ASP A 11 -4.82 -15.39 -25.79
N ARG A 12 -4.43 -16.37 -26.61
CA ARG A 12 -3.89 -17.68 -26.20
C ARG A 12 -2.68 -17.57 -25.27
N HIS A 13 -1.93 -16.47 -25.35
CA HIS A 13 -0.80 -16.15 -24.47
C HIS A 13 -1.19 -15.30 -23.24
N LEU A 14 -2.47 -15.23 -22.88
CA LEU A 14 -3.01 -14.41 -21.78
C LEU A 14 -2.75 -12.91 -21.93
N ARG A 15 -2.46 -12.45 -23.15
CA ARG A 15 -2.30 -11.02 -23.46
C ARG A 15 -3.67 -10.39 -23.64
N GLN A 16 -3.78 -9.10 -23.31
CA GLN A 16 -5.04 -8.37 -23.46
C GLN A 16 -5.41 -8.27 -24.95
N GLY A 17 -6.59 -8.73 -25.30
CA GLY A 17 -7.12 -8.61 -26.66
C GLY A 17 -7.57 -7.17 -26.99
N PRO A 18 -7.76 -6.84 -28.28
CA PRO A 18 -8.13 -5.50 -28.73
C PRO A 18 -9.49 -5.02 -28.18
N ALA A 19 -10.42 -5.95 -27.91
CA ALA A 19 -11.69 -5.64 -27.27
C ALA A 19 -11.50 -5.13 -25.83
N LEU A 20 -10.62 -5.78 -25.06
CA LEU A 20 -10.35 -5.44 -23.66
C LEU A 20 -9.63 -4.10 -23.54
N ILE A 21 -8.65 -3.83 -24.42
CA ILE A 21 -7.91 -2.56 -24.42
C ILE A 21 -8.89 -1.39 -24.63
N ARG A 22 -9.80 -1.50 -25.61
CA ARG A 22 -10.80 -0.47 -25.90
C ARG A 22 -11.73 -0.22 -24.71
N ALA A 23 -12.19 -1.29 -24.06
CA ALA A 23 -13.04 -1.18 -22.88
C ALA A 23 -12.32 -0.48 -21.70
N ARG A 24 -10.99 -0.61 -21.59
CA ARG A 24 -10.19 0.00 -20.51
C ARG A 24 -9.75 1.44 -20.76
N LYS A 25 -9.58 1.84 -22.04
CA LYS A 25 -9.15 3.19 -22.42
C LYS A 25 -9.76 4.33 -21.59
N PRO A 26 -11.09 4.41 -21.36
CA PRO A 26 -11.68 5.54 -20.65
C PRO A 26 -11.40 5.57 -19.14
N TYR A 27 -10.97 4.45 -18.54
CA TYR A 27 -10.78 4.34 -17.09
C TYR A 27 -9.31 4.46 -16.65
N ILE A 28 -8.35 4.31 -17.56
CA ILE A 28 -6.92 4.37 -17.22
C ILE A 28 -6.58 5.69 -16.53
N VAL A 29 -6.99 6.81 -17.13
CA VAL A 29 -6.71 8.15 -16.58
C VAL A 29 -7.46 8.37 -15.27
N LYS A 30 -8.76 8.05 -15.23
CA LYS A 30 -9.60 8.27 -14.04
C LYS A 30 -9.10 7.46 -12.84
N ASN A 31 -8.72 6.20 -13.07
CA ASN A 31 -8.20 5.33 -12.02
C ASN A 31 -6.78 5.74 -11.60
N ALA A 32 -5.95 6.22 -12.53
CA ALA A 32 -4.62 6.75 -12.19
C ALA A 32 -4.73 7.99 -11.29
N VAL A 33 -5.62 8.92 -11.61
CA VAL A 33 -5.88 10.10 -10.77
C VAL A 33 -6.38 9.70 -9.39
N LEU A 34 -7.35 8.78 -9.32
CA LEU A 34 -7.85 8.26 -8.04
C LEU A 34 -6.73 7.57 -7.23
N GLY A 35 -5.93 6.73 -7.88
CA GLY A 35 -4.80 6.05 -7.27
C GLY A 35 -3.76 7.02 -6.73
N LEU A 36 -3.40 8.05 -7.50
CA LEU A 36 -2.49 9.10 -7.05
C LEU A 36 -3.07 9.89 -5.89
N GLY A 37 -4.36 10.22 -5.91
CA GLY A 37 -5.03 10.89 -4.79
C GLY A 37 -4.95 10.08 -3.50
N LEU A 38 -5.29 8.79 -3.56
CA LEU A 38 -5.18 7.87 -2.43
C LEU A 38 -3.73 7.76 -1.93
N TRP A 39 -2.77 7.62 -2.86
CA TRP A 39 -1.35 7.51 -2.49
C TRP A 39 -0.83 8.78 -1.82
N THR A 40 -1.25 9.96 -2.29
CA THR A 40 -0.88 11.24 -1.70
C THR A 40 -1.47 11.41 -0.30
N ILE A 41 -2.72 11.01 -0.09
CA ILE A 41 -3.37 11.08 1.23
C ILE A 41 -2.66 10.16 2.21
N VAL A 42 -2.47 8.89 1.86
CA VAL A 42 -1.82 7.90 2.74
C VAL A 42 -0.37 8.30 3.03
N GLY A 43 0.40 8.65 2.00
CA GLY A 43 1.78 9.12 2.15
C GLY A 43 1.87 10.40 2.97
N GLY A 44 0.94 11.33 2.78
CA GLY A 44 0.85 12.57 3.55
C GLY A 44 0.59 12.33 5.02
N VAL A 45 -0.38 11.48 5.36
CA VAL A 45 -0.65 11.09 6.76
C VAL A 45 0.58 10.41 7.36
N TYR A 46 1.18 9.44 6.69
CA TYR A 46 2.37 8.74 7.17
C TYR A 46 3.54 9.70 7.44
N TRP A 47 3.84 10.56 6.47
CA TRP A 47 4.91 11.55 6.62
C TRP A 47 4.62 12.55 7.75
N TYR A 48 3.38 13.03 7.83
CA TYR A 48 2.94 13.93 8.90
C TYR A 48 3.09 13.27 10.26
N THR A 49 2.69 12.00 10.42
CA THR A 49 2.82 11.30 11.70
C THR A 49 4.26 11.18 12.17
N LEU A 50 5.21 10.93 11.28
CA LEU A 50 6.64 10.90 11.64
C LEU A 50 7.12 12.28 12.11
N LYS A 51 6.68 13.35 11.44
CA LYS A 51 7.02 14.73 11.80
C LYS A 51 6.38 15.18 13.12
N ALA A 52 5.11 14.86 13.33
CA ALA A 52 4.34 15.32 14.47
C ALA A 52 4.68 14.55 15.75
N VAL A 53 4.86 13.23 15.66
CA VAL A 53 5.19 12.39 16.83
C VAL A 53 6.68 12.48 17.17
N GLY A 54 7.57 12.62 16.19
CA GLY A 54 9.01 12.73 16.42
C GLY A 54 9.46 14.02 17.11
N GLN A 55 8.55 14.93 17.44
CA GLN A 55 8.81 16.16 18.19
C GLN A 55 8.46 16.03 19.69
N ASP A 56 7.98 14.86 20.12
CA ASP A 56 7.64 14.62 21.52
C ASP A 56 8.91 14.24 22.32
N ASP A 57 9.20 14.98 23.39
CA ASP A 57 10.43 14.82 24.18
C ASP A 57 10.29 13.82 25.34
N PHE A 58 9.09 13.23 25.54
CA PHE A 58 8.80 12.18 26.54
C PHE A 58 9.29 12.50 27.98
N GLU A 59 9.42 13.77 28.34
CA GLU A 59 10.03 14.20 29.62
C GLU A 59 9.21 13.78 30.85
N ASP A 60 7.91 13.51 30.67
CA ASP A 60 7.00 13.04 31.71
C ASP A 60 7.04 11.51 31.91
N VAL A 61 7.71 10.78 31.01
CA VAL A 61 7.85 9.33 31.07
C VAL A 61 9.04 8.95 31.95
N LYS A 62 8.73 8.42 33.13
CA LYS A 62 9.71 7.89 34.09
C LYS A 62 10.32 6.60 33.52
N VAL A 63 11.59 6.65 33.12
CA VAL A 63 12.32 5.44 32.70
C VAL A 63 12.63 4.60 33.94
N PRO A 64 12.19 3.34 34.02
CA PRO A 64 12.57 2.47 35.13
C PRO A 64 14.09 2.28 35.16
N ASP A 65 14.66 2.23 36.36
CA ASP A 65 16.08 1.91 36.55
C ASP A 65 16.43 0.58 35.86
N ALA A 66 17.66 0.49 35.34
CA ALA A 66 18.17 -0.71 34.69
C ALA A 66 17.92 -1.96 35.58
N PRO A 67 17.54 -3.11 34.98
CA PRO A 67 17.30 -4.33 35.73
C PRO A 67 18.48 -4.63 36.66
N ARG A 68 18.19 -4.78 37.95
CA ARG A 68 19.23 -5.14 38.93
C ARG A 68 19.84 -6.47 38.51
N GLU A 69 21.16 -6.49 38.32
CA GLU A 69 21.87 -7.74 38.09
C GLU A 69 21.53 -8.70 39.24
N PRO A 70 21.19 -9.97 38.95
CA PRO A 70 20.89 -10.94 39.98
C PRO A 70 22.13 -11.06 40.87
N GLN A 71 22.02 -10.53 42.10
CA GLN A 71 23.04 -10.69 43.12
C GLN A 71 23.29 -12.18 43.28
N GLN A 72 24.45 -12.64 42.84
CA GLN A 72 24.90 -14.00 43.07
C GLN A 72 24.98 -14.20 44.58
N ALA A 73 24.01 -14.94 45.11
CA ALA A 73 23.97 -15.32 46.51
C ALA A 73 25.26 -16.08 46.85
N LYS A 74 25.97 -15.58 47.85
CA LYS A 74 27.17 -16.19 48.41
C LYS A 74 26.89 -16.63 49.84
#